data_AF-A0ABD6C656-F1
#
_entry.id   AF-A0ABD6C656-F1
#
_cell.length_a   1.000
_cell.length_b   1.000
_cell.length_c   1.000
_cell.angle_alpha   90.00
_cell.angle_beta   90.00
_cell.angle_gamma   90.00
#
_symmetry.space_group_name_H-M   'P 1'
#
loop_
_entity.id
_entity.type
_entity.pdbx_description
1 polymer ?
#
loop_
_entity_poly.entity_id
_entity_poly.type
_entity_poly.pdbx_seq_one_letter_code
_entity_poly.pdbx_strand_id
1 'polypeptide(L)'
;MNEGRERRLEHLVDATGERTKSKAIDTAAEYYIQMAGCDAVPTGAVEQLMQLAVDEGSVTPAQIATILDLDELPVCYDHEWSVGHK
;
A
#
# COMPACT_ATOMS: atom_id res chain seq x y z
N MET A 1 -20.79 -7.34 -24.77
CA MET A 1 -19.37 -6.90 -24.79
C MET A 1 -19.17 -6.09 -26.06
N ASN A 2 -18.48 -4.94 -26.03
CA ASN A 2 -18.22 -4.16 -27.26
C ASN A 2 -16.78 -4.39 -27.75
N GLU A 3 -16.55 -4.22 -29.05
CA GLU A 3 -15.24 -4.48 -29.69
C GLU A 3 -14.10 -3.66 -29.08
N GLY A 4 -14.39 -2.44 -28.61
CA GLY A 4 -13.42 -1.59 -27.94
C GLY A 4 -12.96 -2.15 -26.59
N ARG A 5 -13.86 -2.72 -25.80
CA ARG A 5 -13.52 -3.38 -24.53
C ARG A 5 -12.76 -4.68 -24.79
N GLU A 6 -13.15 -5.42 -25.82
CA GLU A 6 -12.49 -6.69 -26.16
C GLU A 6 -11.01 -6.49 -26.52
N ARG A 7 -10.71 -5.53 -27.41
CA ARG A 7 -9.32 -5.18 -27.78
C ARG A 7 -8.48 -4.72 -26.59
N ARG A 8 -9.07 -3.92 -25.67
CA ARG A 8 -8.34 -3.50 -24.46
C ARG A 8 -7.99 -4.68 -23.56
N LEU A 9 -8.87 -5.69 -23.46
CA LEU A 9 -8.58 -6.88 -22.68
C LEU A 9 -7.52 -7.76 -23.33
N GLU A 10 -7.48 -7.84 -24.65
CA GLU A 10 -6.39 -8.53 -25.36
C GLU A 10 -5.05 -7.85 -25.10
N HIS A 11 -4.99 -6.52 -25.26
CA HIS A 11 -3.77 -5.77 -24.94
C HIS A 11 -3.36 -5.91 -23.47
N LEU A 12 -4.32 -6.01 -22.55
CA LEU A 12 -4.04 -6.20 -21.13
C LEU A 12 -3.43 -7.57 -20.86
N VAL A 13 -3.93 -8.62 -21.50
CA VAL A 13 -3.39 -9.98 -21.44
C VAL A 13 -1.93 -9.98 -21.92
N ASP A 14 -1.66 -9.34 -23.07
CA ASP A 14 -0.31 -9.22 -23.60
C ASP A 14 0.63 -8.43 -22.68
N ALA A 15 0.15 -7.32 -22.12
CA ALA A 15 0.94 -6.44 -21.25
C ALA A 15 1.25 -7.07 -19.88
N THR A 16 0.34 -7.87 -19.34
CA THR A 16 0.52 -8.57 -18.05
C THR A 16 1.24 -9.91 -18.21
N GLY A 17 1.33 -10.45 -19.43
CA GLY A 17 1.89 -11.77 -19.70
C GLY A 17 0.99 -12.94 -19.21
N GLU A 18 -0.25 -12.64 -18.85
CA GLU A 18 -1.19 -13.64 -18.35
C GLU A 18 -1.85 -14.46 -19.46
N ARG A 19 -2.43 -15.61 -19.11
CA ARG A 19 -3.05 -16.51 -20.10
C ARG A 19 -4.53 -16.24 -20.35
N THR A 20 -5.19 -15.58 -19.40
CA THR A 20 -6.64 -15.36 -19.45
C THR A 20 -6.96 -13.91 -19.12
N LYS A 21 -8.06 -13.42 -19.73
CA LYS A 21 -8.55 -12.05 -19.51
C LYS A 21 -8.91 -11.80 -18.05
N SER A 22 -9.45 -12.80 -17.35
CA SER A 22 -9.76 -12.69 -15.93
C SER A 22 -8.50 -12.46 -15.10
N LYS A 23 -7.47 -13.28 -15.30
CA LYS A 23 -6.23 -13.20 -14.53
C LYS A 23 -5.44 -11.92 -14.83
N ALA A 24 -5.46 -11.47 -16.08
CA ALA A 24 -4.91 -10.17 -16.47
C ALA A 24 -5.60 -8.99 -15.76
N ILE A 25 -6.92 -9.06 -15.55
CA ILE A 25 -7.66 -8.06 -14.79
C ILE A 25 -7.27 -8.11 -13.31
N ASP A 26 -7.19 -9.30 -12.72
CA ASP A 26 -6.82 -9.48 -11.31
C ASP A 26 -5.42 -8.90 -11.05
N THR A 27 -4.43 -9.24 -11.88
CA THR A 27 -3.06 -8.69 -11.80
C THR A 27 -3.03 -7.18 -11.96
N ALA A 28 -3.80 -6.62 -12.90
CA ALA A 28 -3.87 -5.18 -13.09
C ALA A 28 -4.53 -4.46 -11.90
N ALA A 29 -5.54 -5.10 -11.28
CA ALA A 29 -6.20 -4.58 -10.08
C ALA A 29 -5.26 -4.62 -8.88
N GLU A 30 -4.58 -5.74 -8.61
CA GLU A 30 -3.57 -5.87 -7.56
C GLU A 30 -2.47 -4.80 -7.72
N TYR A 31 -1.92 -4.65 -8.92
CA TYR A 31 -0.90 -3.65 -9.21
C TYR A 31 -1.41 -2.22 -8.95
N TYR A 32 -2.64 -1.90 -9.37
CA TYR A 32 -3.22 -0.59 -9.13
C TYR A 32 -3.45 -0.34 -7.64
N ILE A 33 -3.97 -1.33 -6.91
CA ILE A 33 -4.23 -1.23 -5.48
C ILE A 33 -2.93 -1.03 -4.69
N GLN A 34 -1.87 -1.74 -5.08
CA GLN A 34 -0.54 -1.58 -4.49
C GLN A 34 0.05 -0.18 -4.75
N MET A 35 -0.04 0.32 -5.99
CA MET A 35 0.41 1.67 -6.32
C MET A 35 -0.42 2.77 -5.65
N ALA A 36 -1.72 2.52 -5.46
CA ALA A 36 -2.61 3.44 -4.78
C ALA A 36 -2.49 3.39 -3.25
N GLY A 37 -1.67 2.47 -2.70
CA GLY A 37 -1.51 2.27 -1.25
C GLY A 37 -2.83 1.89 -0.55
N CYS A 38 -3.79 1.34 -1.28
CA CYS A 38 -5.14 1.08 -0.78
C CYS A 38 -5.22 -0.21 0.03
N ASP A 39 -4.36 -1.20 -0.26
CA ASP A 39 -4.20 -2.38 0.58
C ASP A 39 -3.06 -2.17 1.57
N ALA A 40 -3.42 -1.82 2.80
CA ALA A 40 -2.56 -2.09 3.95
C ALA A 40 -2.54 -3.61 4.17
N VAL A 41 -1.74 -4.32 3.37
CA VAL A 41 -1.47 -5.74 3.61
C VAL A 41 -0.86 -5.86 5.01
N PRO A 42 -1.38 -6.71 5.91
CA PRO A 42 -0.70 -6.96 7.17
C PRO A 42 0.65 -7.63 6.88
N THR A 43 1.71 -6.84 6.84
CA THR A 43 3.09 -7.28 6.56
C THR A 43 3.73 -8.03 7.72
N GLY A 44 3.00 -8.24 8.83
CA GLY A 44 3.56 -8.70 10.09
C GLY A 44 4.37 -7.63 10.83
N ALA A 45 4.51 -6.42 10.28
CA ALA A 45 5.27 -5.34 10.89
C ALA A 45 4.77 -4.97 12.30
N VAL A 46 3.46 -5.01 12.54
CA VAL A 46 2.88 -4.75 13.87
C VAL A 46 3.36 -5.78 14.89
N GLU A 47 3.36 -7.08 14.53
CA GLU A 47 3.82 -8.15 15.41
C GLU A 47 5.32 -8.01 15.73
N GLN A 48 6.13 -7.69 14.70
CA GLN A 48 7.57 -7.44 14.86
C GLN A 48 7.85 -6.23 15.76
N LEU A 49 7.10 -5.13 15.59
CA LEU A 49 7.22 -3.95 16.45
C LEU A 49 6.85 -4.25 17.90
N MET A 50 5.78 -5.00 18.12
CA MET A 50 5.34 -5.39 19.46
C MET A 50 6.36 -6.31 20.14
N GLN A 51 6.90 -7.29 19.40
CA GLN A 51 7.94 -8.17 19.91
C GLN A 51 9.21 -7.40 20.27
N LEU A 52 9.68 -6.51 19.39
CA LEU A 52 10.85 -5.67 19.65
C LEU A 52 10.65 -4.75 20.87
N ALA A 53 9.44 -4.19 21.03
CA ALA A 53 9.10 -3.37 22.20
C ALA A 53 9.13 -4.18 23.50
N VAL A 54 8.72 -5.44 23.47
CA VAL A 54 8.79 -6.35 24.62
C VAL A 54 10.25 -6.69 24.95
N ASP A 55 11.07 -6.95 23.94
CA ASP A 55 12.45 -7.38 24.12
C ASP A 55 13.36 -6.23 24.59
N GLU A 56 13.19 -5.02 24.06
CA GLU A 56 14.04 -3.86 24.37
C GLU A 56 13.39 -2.87 25.36
N GLY A 57 12.13 -3.07 25.72
CA GLY A 57 11.34 -2.18 26.57
C GLY A 57 10.85 -0.90 25.89
N SER A 58 11.38 -0.56 24.72
CA SER A 58 10.95 0.57 23.89
C SER A 58 11.42 0.40 22.45
N VAL A 59 10.81 1.13 21.51
CA VAL A 59 11.21 1.13 20.09
C VAL A 59 11.49 2.57 19.65
N THR A 60 12.62 2.77 18.98
CA THR A 60 13.03 4.07 18.46
C THR A 60 12.48 4.33 17.06
N PRO A 61 12.33 5.60 16.63
CA PRO A 61 11.86 5.94 15.29
C PRO A 61 12.63 5.24 14.14
N ALA A 62 13.95 5.09 14.27
CA ALA A 62 14.79 4.43 13.27
C ALA A 62 14.47 2.93 13.15
N GLN A 63 14.21 2.25 14.28
CA GLN A 63 13.81 0.85 14.29
C GLN A 63 12.43 0.66 13.65
N ILE A 64 11.50 1.59 13.88
CA ILE A 64 10.17 1.55 13.24
C ILE A 64 10.31 1.71 11.73
N ALA A 65 11.09 2.69 11.25
CA ALA A 65 11.35 2.88 9.82
C ALA A 65 11.92 1.62 9.17
N THR A 66 12.88 0.97 9.84
CA THR A 66 13.51 -0.27 9.37
C THR A 66 12.50 -1.41 9.25
N ILE A 67 11.64 -1.61 10.25
CA ILE A 67 10.62 -2.68 10.22
C ILE A 67 9.54 -2.41 9.17
N LEU A 68 9.20 -1.13 8.94
CA LEU A 68 8.23 -0.73 7.92
C LEU A 68 8.80 -0.67 6.50
N ASP A 69 10.09 -0.96 6.32
CA ASP A 69 10.83 -0.82 5.05
C ASP A 69 10.68 0.60 4.45
N LEU A 70 10.83 1.61 5.30
CA LEU A 70 10.76 3.02 4.95
C LEU A 70 12.14 3.68 5.11
N ASP A 71 12.52 4.53 4.15
CA ASP A 71 13.73 5.36 4.26
C ASP A 71 13.65 6.33 5.46
N GLU A 72 12.46 6.89 5.70
CA GLU A 72 12.16 7.74 6.86
C GLU A 72 10.69 7.59 7.30
N LEU A 73 10.41 7.77 8.59
CA LEU A 73 9.02 7.78 9.07
C LEU A 73 8.30 9.05 8.60
N PRO A 74 7.16 8.93 7.92
CA PRO A 74 6.36 10.09 7.57
C PRO A 74 5.71 10.65 8.84
N VAL A 75 6.29 11.72 9.39
CA VAL A 75 5.72 12.45 10.52
C VAL A 75 4.84 13.56 9.98
N CYS A 76 3.53 13.33 9.98
CA CYS A 76 2.54 14.37 9.69
C CYS A 76 2.12 15.03 11.01
N TYR A 77 2.40 16.32 11.14
CA TYR A 77 1.89 17.16 12.22
C TYR A 77 0.82 18.08 11.66
N ASP A 78 -0.41 17.97 12.18
CA ASP A 78 -1.48 18.91 11.88
C ASP A 78 -1.82 19.71 13.16
N HIS A 79 -2.06 21.00 12.99
CA HIS A 79 -2.43 21.89 14.06
C HIS A 79 -3.49 22.87 13.57
N GLU A 80 -4.71 22.67 14.04
CA GLU A 80 -5.82 23.56 13.81
C GLU A 80 -6.01 24.47 15.03
N TRP A 81 -6.06 25.78 14.79
CA TRP A 81 -6.49 26.75 15.79
C TRP A 81 -7.52 27.69 15.16
N SER A 82 -8.55 28.05 15.93
CA SER A 82 -9.54 29.05 15.55
C SER A 82 -9.57 30.18 16.58
N VAL A 83 -9.75 31.42 16.11
CA VAL A 83 -10.05 32.57 16.98
C VAL A 83 -11.22 33.34 16.37
N GLY A 84 -12.30 33.47 17.14
CA GLY A 84 -13.51 34.18 16.74
C GLY A 84 -14.39 33.36 15.79
N HIS A 85 -15.16 32.43 16.35
CA HIS A 85 -16.40 32.01 15.67
C HIS A 85 -17.35 33.20 15.66
N LYS A 86 -17.81 33.60 14.47
CA LYS A 86 -18.83 34.62 14.28
C LYS A 86 -20.06 34.02 13.62
#